data_AF-A0A227JAD9-F1
#
_entry.id   AF-A0A227JAD9-F1
#
_cell.length_a   1.000
_cell.length_b   1.000
_cell.length_c   1.000
_cell.angle_alpha   90.00
_cell.angle_beta   90.00
_cell.angle_gamma   90.00
#
_symmetry.space_group_name_H-M   'P 1'
#
loop_
_entity.id
_entity.type
_entity.pdbx_description
1 polymer ?
#
loop_
_entity_poly.entity_id
_entity_poly.type
_entity_poly.pdbx_seq_one_letter_code
_entity_poly.pdbx_strand_id
1 'polypeptide(L)'
;GRQGDDYNPEAAFFKAVAQDPILRETKLIAEPWDIGPNGYQVGNFPFGWNECNDKLRDISRSFWRGDQGYLKEFATRLMGSRDIYSAANWPYKLTVNYITYHDGFTLQDLVSYKHKHNEANGEENRDGHGDNRSENYGVEGETENIMIIATRE
;
A
#
# COMPACT_ATOMS: atom_id res chain seq x y z
N GLY A 1 4.40 14.85 -11.61
CA GLY A 1 5.60 14.95 -10.75
C GLY A 1 6.90 14.73 -11.50
N ARG A 2 6.93 13.94 -12.59
CA ARG A 2 8.18 13.65 -13.28
C ARG A 2 8.82 14.85 -13.97
N GLN A 3 10.15 14.84 -13.98
CA GLN A 3 11.03 15.70 -14.75
C GLN A 3 12.13 14.82 -15.34
N GLY A 4 11.86 14.24 -16.52
CA GLY A 4 12.71 13.18 -17.07
C GLY A 4 12.61 11.90 -16.24
N ASP A 5 13.76 11.37 -15.82
CA ASP A 5 13.86 10.16 -14.99
C ASP A 5 13.67 10.45 -13.49
N ASP A 6 13.59 11.71 -13.09
CA ASP A 6 13.47 12.10 -11.69
C ASP A 6 12.08 12.60 -11.32
N TYR A 7 11.78 12.55 -10.03
CA TYR A 7 10.61 13.18 -9.45
C TYR A 7 10.92 14.59 -8.96
N ASN A 8 10.05 15.54 -9.27
CA ASN A 8 10.13 16.91 -8.80
C ASN A 8 8.86 17.29 -8.01
N PRO A 9 8.93 17.46 -6.67
CA PRO A 9 7.79 17.92 -5.87
C PRO A 9 7.36 19.35 -6.21
N GLU A 10 8.24 20.14 -6.82
CA GLU A 10 8.01 21.53 -7.23
C GLU A 10 7.52 21.66 -8.68
N ALA A 11 7.11 20.56 -9.30
CA ALA A 11 6.59 20.54 -10.67
C ALA A 11 5.40 21.50 -10.84
N ALA A 12 5.30 22.11 -12.03
CA ALA A 12 4.28 23.12 -12.34
C ALA A 12 2.84 22.64 -12.06
N PHE A 13 2.56 21.36 -12.27
CA PHE A 13 1.27 20.74 -11.94
C PHE A 13 0.92 20.87 -10.45
N PHE A 14 1.84 20.51 -9.54
CA PHE A 14 1.58 20.59 -8.11
C PHE A 14 1.36 22.02 -7.65
N LYS A 15 2.11 22.97 -8.21
CA LYS A 15 1.92 24.41 -7.95
C LYS A 15 0.56 24.91 -8.44
N ALA A 16 0.14 24.47 -9.62
CA ALA A 16 -1.16 24.82 -10.18
C ALA A 16 -2.31 24.30 -9.30
N VAL A 17 -2.23 23.05 -8.83
CA VAL A 17 -3.23 22.46 -7.92
C VAL A 17 -3.24 23.19 -6.56
N ALA A 18 -2.08 23.50 -6.00
CA ALA A 18 -1.96 24.15 -4.70
C ALA A 18 -2.50 25.60 -4.68
N GLN A 19 -2.39 26.33 -5.79
CA GLN A 19 -2.90 27.70 -5.90
C GLN A 19 -4.36 27.77 -6.35
N ASP A 20 -4.92 26.70 -6.92
CA ASP A 20 -6.30 26.69 -7.41
C ASP A 20 -7.28 26.81 -6.23
N PRO A 21 -8.21 27.79 -6.27
CA PRO A 21 -9.09 28.06 -5.13
C PRO A 21 -10.09 26.94 -4.85
N ILE A 22 -10.38 26.07 -5.82
CA ILE A 22 -11.31 24.95 -5.66
C ILE A 22 -10.54 23.70 -5.24
N LEU A 23 -9.50 23.33 -5.99
CA LEU A 23 -8.78 22.07 -5.78
C LEU A 23 -8.03 22.03 -4.45
N ARG A 24 -7.47 23.16 -3.99
CA ARG A 24 -6.72 23.22 -2.73
C ARG A 24 -7.54 22.87 -1.49
N GLU A 25 -8.88 22.97 -1.57
CA GLU A 25 -9.80 22.67 -0.47
C GLU A 25 -10.32 21.22 -0.52
N THR A 26 -9.96 20.47 -1.57
CA THR A 26 -10.37 19.07 -1.74
C THR A 26 -9.39 18.10 -1.07
N LYS A 27 -9.83 16.86 -0.84
CA LYS A 27 -8.95 15.79 -0.35
C LYS A 27 -8.17 15.23 -1.53
N LEU A 28 -6.85 15.40 -1.51
CA LEU A 28 -5.95 14.84 -2.51
C LEU A 28 -5.25 13.61 -1.92
N ILE A 29 -5.31 12.48 -2.64
CA ILE A 29 -4.65 11.23 -2.27
C ILE A 29 -3.81 10.78 -3.45
N ALA A 30 -2.54 10.48 -3.21
CA ALA A 30 -1.62 9.96 -4.19
C ALA A 30 -1.32 8.48 -3.95
N GLU A 31 -1.18 7.73 -5.04
CA GLU A 31 -0.35 6.53 -5.08
C GLU A 31 1.09 7.00 -5.34
N PRO A 32 1.97 7.00 -4.33
CA PRO A 32 3.19 7.79 -4.36
C PRO A 32 4.34 7.06 -5.05
N TRP A 33 4.06 6.41 -6.17
CA TRP A 33 5.07 5.73 -6.96
C TRP A 33 4.66 5.57 -8.43
N ASP A 34 5.63 5.23 -9.26
CA ASP A 34 5.43 4.75 -10.62
C ASP A 34 6.52 3.72 -10.97
N ILE A 35 6.41 3.06 -12.13
CA ILE A 35 7.35 2.00 -12.55
C ILE A 35 8.68 2.50 -13.12
N GLY A 36 8.89 3.82 -13.19
CA GLY A 36 10.10 4.39 -13.79
C GLY A 36 11.29 4.38 -12.83
N PRO A 37 12.49 4.72 -13.34
CA PRO A 37 13.62 5.05 -12.49
C PRO A 37 13.21 6.09 -11.45
N ASN A 38 13.70 5.94 -10.22
CA ASN A 38 13.40 6.85 -9.10
C ASN A 38 11.89 7.08 -8.86
N GLY A 39 11.05 6.14 -9.29
CA GLY A 39 9.60 6.27 -9.21
C GLY A 39 9.04 6.20 -7.80
N TYR A 40 9.73 5.56 -6.86
CA TYR A 40 9.25 5.39 -5.48
C TYR A 40 9.39 6.67 -4.65
N GLN A 41 8.25 7.32 -4.36
CA GLN A 41 8.17 8.68 -3.79
C GLN A 41 7.30 8.75 -2.54
N VAL A 42 7.13 7.64 -1.83
CA VAL A 42 6.49 7.60 -0.50
C VAL A 42 7.19 8.60 0.42
N GLY A 43 6.42 9.54 0.98
CA GLY A 43 6.87 10.63 1.84
C GLY A 43 7.28 11.90 1.10
N ASN A 44 7.31 11.91 -0.24
CA ASN A 44 7.85 13.02 -1.02
C ASN A 44 6.79 13.85 -1.77
N PHE A 45 5.48 13.54 -1.64
CA PHE A 45 4.47 14.41 -2.22
C PHE A 45 4.35 15.75 -1.46
N PRO A 46 3.98 16.85 -2.15
CA PRO A 46 3.84 18.16 -1.50
C PRO A 46 2.77 18.19 -0.41
N PHE A 47 2.81 19.21 0.45
CA PHE A 47 1.74 19.45 1.42
C PHE A 47 0.38 19.62 0.72
N GLY A 48 -0.68 19.17 1.40
CA GLY A 48 -2.05 19.08 0.86
C GLY A 48 -2.36 17.71 0.24
N TRP A 49 -1.35 16.89 -0.05
CA TRP A 49 -1.51 15.52 -0.51
C TRP A 49 -1.36 14.52 0.64
N ASN A 50 -2.31 13.60 0.74
CA ASN A 50 -2.18 12.38 1.52
C ASN A 50 -1.67 11.25 0.63
N GLU A 51 -1.08 10.23 1.20
CA GLU A 51 -0.39 9.20 0.42
C GLU A 51 -0.81 7.80 0.85
N CYS A 52 -1.12 6.94 -0.11
CA CYS A 52 -1.28 5.50 0.08
C CYS A 52 0.04 4.91 0.61
N ASN A 53 -0.01 4.32 1.80
CA ASN A 53 1.16 3.79 2.49
C ASN A 53 1.28 2.27 2.32
N ASP A 54 1.92 1.88 1.22
CA ASP A 54 2.23 0.49 0.89
C ASP A 54 3.14 -0.17 1.93
N LYS A 55 4.08 0.56 2.53
CA LYS A 55 4.93 0.04 3.62
C LYS A 55 4.12 -0.44 4.80
N LEU A 56 3.05 0.26 5.20
CA LEU A 56 2.19 -0.23 6.28
C LEU A 56 1.46 -1.51 5.87
N ARG A 57 0.90 -1.57 4.66
CA ARG A 57 0.26 -2.78 4.12
C ARG A 57 1.22 -3.97 4.24
N ASP A 58 2.40 -3.80 3.66
CA ASP A 58 3.46 -4.79 3.51
C ASP A 58 3.99 -5.33 4.84
N ILE A 59 4.30 -4.42 5.77
CA ILE A 59 4.82 -4.77 7.10
C ILE A 59 3.73 -5.40 7.97
N SER A 60 2.49 -4.92 7.89
CA SER A 60 1.38 -5.49 8.64
C SER A 60 1.08 -6.92 8.20
N ARG A 61 1.06 -7.17 6.88
CA ARG A 61 0.88 -8.52 6.32
C ARG A 61 1.99 -9.47 6.78
N SER A 62 3.25 -9.08 6.65
CA SER A 62 4.38 -9.89 7.12
C SER A 62 4.34 -10.17 8.62
N PHE A 63 4.01 -9.16 9.44
CA PHE A 63 3.90 -9.32 10.89
C PHE A 63 2.83 -10.35 11.26
N TRP A 64 1.62 -10.25 10.69
CA TRP A 64 0.52 -11.15 10.99
C TRP A 64 0.69 -12.56 10.40
N ARG A 65 1.39 -12.69 9.27
CA ARG A 65 1.80 -13.98 8.73
C ARG A 65 2.78 -14.72 9.68
N GLY A 66 3.42 -14.00 10.60
CA GLY A 66 4.38 -14.55 11.55
C GLY A 66 5.85 -14.46 11.10
N ASP A 67 6.14 -13.65 10.07
CA ASP A 67 7.49 -13.42 9.62
C ASP A 67 8.33 -12.77 10.73
N GLN A 68 9.52 -13.30 10.97
CA GLN A 68 10.41 -12.80 12.01
C GLN A 68 11.07 -11.47 11.60
N GLY A 69 11.35 -10.61 12.59
CA GLY A 69 12.08 -9.35 12.38
C GLY A 69 11.20 -8.13 12.08
N TYR A 70 9.88 -8.28 11.93
CA TYR A 70 8.98 -7.17 11.59
C TYR A 70 8.42 -6.38 12.77
N LEU A 71 8.56 -6.85 14.02
CA LEU A 71 7.96 -6.22 15.20
C LEU A 71 8.31 -4.73 15.35
N LYS A 72 9.59 -4.37 15.19
CA LYS A 72 10.05 -2.98 15.30
C LYS A 72 9.41 -2.10 14.23
N GLU A 73 9.41 -2.58 12.98
CA GLU A 73 8.86 -1.81 11.86
C GLU A 73 7.34 -1.71 11.97
N PHE A 74 6.68 -2.79 12.39
CA PHE A 74 5.25 -2.81 12.65
C PHE A 74 4.84 -1.79 13.71
N ALA A 75 5.59 -1.69 14.81
CA ALA A 75 5.36 -0.65 15.82
C ALA A 75 5.45 0.76 15.21
N THR A 76 6.42 1.03 14.35
CA THR A 76 6.54 2.30 13.64
C THR A 76 5.33 2.58 12.73
N ARG A 77 4.89 1.58 11.96
CA ARG A 77 3.71 1.67 11.09
C ARG A 77 2.43 1.93 11.89
N LEU A 78 2.22 1.18 12.97
CA LEU A 78 1.07 1.33 13.86
C LEU A 78 1.00 2.73 14.50
N MET A 79 2.15 3.32 14.81
CA MET A 79 2.25 4.67 15.38
C MET A 79 2.09 5.81 14.34
N GLY A 80 1.58 5.48 13.15
CA GLY A 80 1.27 6.43 12.08
C GLY A 80 2.43 6.67 11.11
N SER A 81 3.41 5.75 11.03
CA SER A 81 4.56 5.84 10.13
C SER A 81 5.31 7.18 10.26
N ARG A 82 5.58 7.61 11.51
CA ARG A 82 6.11 8.95 11.81
C ARG A 82 7.51 9.23 11.26
N ASP A 83 8.24 8.18 10.92
CA ASP A 83 9.51 8.25 10.20
C ASP A 83 9.34 8.79 8.77
N ILE A 84 8.14 8.67 8.20
CA ILE A 84 7.77 9.18 6.87
C ILE A 84 6.82 10.38 6.99
N TYR A 85 5.81 10.28 7.87
CA TYR A 85 4.75 11.27 8.04
C TYR A 85 4.83 11.91 9.43
N SER A 86 5.65 12.95 9.56
CA SER A 86 5.79 13.67 10.83
C SER A 86 4.45 14.23 11.33
N ALA A 87 4.15 13.98 12.60
CA ALA A 87 2.96 14.50 13.27
C ALA A 87 2.92 16.04 13.33
N ALA A 88 4.09 16.70 13.22
CA ALA A 88 4.18 18.16 13.17
C ALA A 88 3.54 18.76 11.90
N ASN A 89 3.38 17.95 10.84
CA ASN A 89 2.79 18.38 9.57
C ASN A 89 1.28 18.09 9.47
N TRP A 90 0.67 17.52 10.51
CA TRP A 90 -0.76 17.24 10.51
C TRP A 90 -1.58 18.53 10.67
N PRO A 91 -2.74 18.66 10.00
CA PRO A 91 -3.39 17.68 9.12
C PRO A 91 -3.00 17.79 7.64
N TYR A 92 -1.96 18.56 7.29
CA TYR A 92 -1.61 18.91 5.91
C TYR A 92 -0.84 17.82 5.15
N LYS A 93 -0.44 16.75 5.84
CA LYS A 93 0.18 15.56 5.23
C LYS A 93 -0.08 14.32 6.07
N LEU A 94 -0.96 13.45 5.59
CA LEU A 94 -1.38 12.25 6.30
C LEU A 94 -1.07 10.98 5.50
N THR A 95 -0.94 9.88 6.25
CA THR A 95 -0.85 8.54 5.68
C THR A 95 -2.25 7.96 5.48
N VAL A 96 -2.47 7.30 4.34
CA VAL A 96 -3.65 6.48 4.09
C VAL A 96 -3.25 5.03 4.32
N ASN A 97 -3.73 4.47 5.43
CA ASN A 97 -3.41 3.11 5.87
C ASN A 97 -4.44 2.12 5.34
N TYR A 98 -3.95 1.03 4.76
CA TYR A 98 -4.78 -0.06 4.24
C TYR A 98 -4.04 -1.39 4.36
N ILE A 99 -4.80 -2.48 4.50
CA ILE A 99 -4.27 -3.85 4.48
C ILE A 99 -4.49 -4.49 3.12
N THR A 100 -5.56 -4.12 2.42
CA THR A 100 -5.89 -4.59 1.07
C THR A 100 -6.33 -3.42 0.20
N TYR A 101 -6.18 -3.58 -1.10
CA TYR A 101 -6.57 -2.59 -2.10
C TYR A 101 -7.24 -3.33 -3.27
N HIS A 102 -7.63 -2.60 -4.31
CA HIS A 102 -8.16 -3.26 -5.52
C HIS A 102 -7.08 -4.06 -6.25
N ASP A 103 -5.82 -3.61 -6.14
CA ASP A 103 -4.67 -4.35 -6.66
C ASP A 103 -4.20 -5.42 -5.66
N GLY A 104 -4.20 -6.66 -6.14
CA GLY A 104 -3.82 -7.85 -5.38
C GLY A 104 -5.00 -8.50 -4.65
N PHE A 105 -4.71 -9.26 -3.60
CA PHE A 105 -5.74 -9.99 -2.87
C PHE A 105 -6.71 -9.10 -2.08
N THR A 106 -7.97 -9.55 -2.05
CA THR A 106 -8.96 -9.13 -1.05
C THR A 106 -8.53 -9.56 0.35
N LEU A 107 -9.21 -9.08 1.41
CA LEU A 107 -8.85 -9.47 2.77
C LEU A 107 -9.09 -10.97 3.01
N GLN A 108 -10.15 -11.52 2.41
CA GLN A 108 -10.43 -12.96 2.47
C GLN A 108 -9.37 -13.77 1.73
N ASP A 109 -8.99 -13.33 0.53
CA ASP A 109 -8.02 -14.08 -0.27
C ASP A 109 -6.62 -14.02 0.32
N LEU A 110 -6.28 -12.91 1.01
CA LEU A 110 -5.02 -12.74 1.72
C LEU A 110 -4.77 -13.83 2.78
N VAL A 111 -5.83 -14.36 3.37
CA VAL A 111 -5.77 -15.46 4.36
C VAL A 111 -6.20 -16.81 3.80
N SER A 112 -6.60 -16.86 2.52
CA SER A 112 -7.12 -18.09 1.89
C SER A 112 -6.21 -18.64 0.78
N TYR A 113 -5.37 -17.81 0.16
CA TYR A 113 -4.55 -18.20 -0.98
C TYR A 113 -3.08 -17.85 -0.77
N LYS A 114 -2.19 -18.79 -1.10
CA LYS A 114 -0.74 -18.59 -1.10
C LYS A 114 -0.24 -18.14 -2.46
N HIS A 115 -0.92 -18.53 -3.53
CA HIS A 115 -0.56 -18.22 -4.90
C HIS A 115 -1.70 -17.45 -5.59
N LYS A 116 -1.34 -16.56 -6.52
CA LYS A 116 -2.31 -15.91 -7.39
C LYS A 116 -2.90 -16.93 -8.36
N HIS A 117 -4.20 -16.79 -8.64
CA HIS A 117 -4.94 -17.61 -9.59
C HIS A 117 -5.59 -16.70 -10.64
N ASN A 118 -4.74 -16.08 -11.47
CA ASN A 118 -5.14 -15.10 -12.48
C ASN A 118 -5.37 -15.74 -13.86
N GLU A 119 -5.51 -17.07 -13.95
CA GLU A 119 -5.64 -17.80 -15.22
C GLU A 119 -6.79 -17.27 -16.08
N ALA A 120 -7.86 -16.79 -15.44
CA ALA A 120 -9.01 -16.18 -16.11
C ALA A 120 -8.67 -14.94 -16.93
N ASN A 121 -7.55 -14.26 -16.66
CA ASN A 121 -7.11 -13.07 -17.38
C ASN A 121 -6.49 -13.42 -18.75
N GLY A 122 -6.22 -14.71 -19.02
CA GLY A 122 -5.71 -15.17 -20.32
C GLY A 122 -4.22 -14.92 -20.54
N GLU A 123 -3.48 -14.51 -19.49
CA GLU A 123 -2.04 -14.25 -19.54
C GLU A 123 -1.21 -15.39 -18.92
N GLU A 124 -1.78 -16.59 -18.81
CA GLU A 124 -1.15 -17.77 -18.19
C GLU A 124 -0.63 -17.45 -16.77
N ASN A 125 -1.40 -16.68 -16.00
CA ASN A 125 -1.09 -16.25 -14.63
C ASN A 125 0.22 -15.44 -14.51
N ARG A 126 0.71 -14.85 -15.61
CA ARG A 126 1.92 -13.99 -15.61
C ARG A 126 1.65 -12.61 -15.03
N ASP A 127 0.44 -12.11 -15.18
CA ASP A 127 -0.02 -10.81 -14.69
C ASP A 127 -0.21 -10.78 -13.17
N GLY A 128 -0.19 -9.59 -12.57
CA GLY A 128 -0.37 -9.41 -11.13
C GLY A 128 0.88 -9.64 -10.29
N HIS A 129 0.89 -9.03 -9.09
CA HIS A 129 2.03 -9.01 -8.20
C HIS A 129 2.35 -10.39 -7.59
N GLY A 130 3.64 -10.74 -7.50
CA GLY A 130 4.10 -12.03 -6.97
C GLY A 130 4.26 -12.07 -5.44
N ASP A 131 4.62 -10.95 -4.81
CA ASP A 131 4.83 -10.88 -3.35
C ASP A 131 3.56 -10.39 -2.63
N ASN A 132 2.54 -11.24 -2.53
CA ASN A 132 1.27 -10.86 -1.90
C ASN A 132 1.32 -10.85 -0.37
N ARG A 133 2.33 -11.50 0.22
CA ARG A 133 2.48 -11.70 1.68
C ARG A 133 1.24 -12.30 2.34
N SER A 134 0.60 -13.20 1.61
CA SER A 134 -0.54 -13.99 2.05
C SER A 134 -0.10 -15.32 2.68
N GLU A 135 -1.04 -15.99 3.33
CA GLU A 135 -0.88 -17.38 3.77
C GLU A 135 -2.24 -18.09 3.73
N ASN A 136 -2.24 -19.35 3.30
CA ASN A 136 -3.47 -20.14 3.17
C ASN A 136 -3.76 -21.00 4.42
N TYR A 137 -2.87 -20.97 5.40
CA TYR A 137 -2.95 -21.73 6.66
C TYR A 137 -3.14 -23.24 6.48
N GLY A 138 -2.72 -23.79 5.34
CA GLY A 138 -2.65 -25.23 5.06
C GLY A 138 -3.50 -25.72 3.88
N VAL A 139 -4.53 -24.98 3.46
CA VAL A 139 -5.40 -25.36 2.33
C VAL A 139 -5.55 -24.18 1.38
N GLU A 140 -5.24 -24.35 0.11
CA GLU A 140 -5.42 -23.29 -0.89
C GLU A 140 -6.91 -23.10 -1.20
N GLY A 141 -7.40 -21.87 -1.05
CA GLY A 141 -8.77 -21.48 -1.37
C GLY A 141 -9.81 -21.87 -0.32
N GLU A 142 -11.04 -22.10 -0.78
CA GLU A 142 -12.18 -22.48 0.06
C GLU A 142 -11.95 -23.84 0.74
N THR A 143 -12.42 -23.96 1.97
CA THR A 143 -12.29 -25.20 2.75
C THR A 143 -13.42 -25.35 3.76
N GLU A 144 -13.78 -26.59 4.08
CA GLU A 144 -14.70 -26.94 5.18
C GLU A 144 -13.95 -27.31 6.47
N ASN A 145 -12.62 -27.25 6.47
CA ASN A 145 -11.83 -27.56 7.67
C ASN A 145 -11.99 -26.46 8.72
N ILE A 146 -12.78 -26.77 9.76
CA ILE A 146 -13.10 -25.85 10.85
C ILE A 146 -11.87 -25.23 11.54
N MET A 147 -10.75 -25.95 11.63
CA MET A 147 -9.54 -25.44 12.27
C MET A 147 -8.85 -24.37 11.43
N ILE A 148 -8.91 -24.51 10.10
CA ILE A 148 -8.34 -23.54 9.16
C ILE A 148 -9.24 -22.31 9.10
N ILE A 149 -10.56 -22.49 9.00
CA ILE A 149 -11.53 -21.38 9.03
C ILE A 149 -11.34 -20.54 10.30
N ALA A 150 -11.24 -21.18 11.47
CA ALA A 150 -11.03 -20.50 12.75
C ALA A 150 -9.66 -19.79 12.88
N THR A 151 -8.69 -20.11 12.01
CA THR A 151 -7.41 -19.38 11.96
C THR A 151 -7.50 -18.15 11.07
N ARG A 152 -8.40 -18.17 10.06
CA ARG A 152 -8.58 -17.09 9.08
C ARG A 152 -9.54 -15.99 9.54
N GLU A 153 -10.50 -16.34 10.40
CA GLU A 153 -11.64 -15.50 10.84
C GLU A 153 -11.65 -15.25 12.35
#